data_AF-A0A326QBG2-F1
#
_entry.id   AF-A0A326QBG2-F1
#
_cell.length_a   1.000
_cell.length_b   1.000
_cell.length_c   1.000
_cell.angle_alpha   90.00
_cell.angle_beta   90.00
_cell.angle_gamma   90.00
#
_symmetry.space_group_name_H-M   'P 1'
#
loop_
_entity.id
_entity.type
_entity.pdbx_description
1 polymer ?
#
loop_
_entity_poly.entity_id
_entity_poly.type
_entity_poly.pdbx_seq_one_letter_code
_entity_poly.pdbx_strand_id
1 'polypeptide(L)'
;MPQKAIVLFSGALASCALALLAAPACAELLYKLSTRCSLAGADPQACTVEAEDFGSVTLYRHRIGAVTKTIRVTDSPLKMELYNAERKKWETLQSASARFSANTVCFNGRDLCVVNPNYLNSVQENRPDLMTGRDLVRVHFDSSGRTNASCYDDGCDLVLK
;
A
#
# COMPACT_ATOMS: atom_id res chain seq x y z
N MET A 1 -11.99 -21.73 -76.86
CA MET A 1 -12.65 -20.56 -76.26
C MET A 1 -13.69 -21.06 -75.24
N PRO A 2 -13.39 -21.14 -73.93
CA PRO A 2 -14.38 -21.36 -72.86
C PRO A 2 -14.76 -19.99 -72.24
N GLN A 3 -16.02 -19.60 -72.05
CA GLN A 3 -17.12 -20.13 -71.22
C GLN A 3 -17.03 -19.73 -69.73
N LYS A 4 -17.83 -18.70 -69.42
CA LYS A 4 -18.65 -18.41 -68.22
C LYS A 4 -18.21 -18.97 -66.85
N ALA A 5 -18.05 -18.06 -65.89
CA ALA A 5 -19.00 -17.77 -64.80
C ALA A 5 -18.24 -17.28 -63.56
N ILE A 6 -18.53 -16.03 -63.14
CA ILE A 6 -18.04 -15.45 -61.90
C ILE A 6 -18.93 -15.97 -60.77
N VAL A 7 -18.35 -16.72 -59.84
CA VAL A 7 -18.94 -17.06 -58.55
C VAL A 7 -18.15 -16.31 -57.49
N LEU A 8 -18.75 -15.27 -56.89
CA LEU A 8 -18.20 -14.60 -55.71
C LEU A 8 -18.64 -15.38 -54.47
N PHE A 9 -17.73 -16.19 -53.93
CA PHE A 9 -17.91 -16.85 -52.64
C PHE A 9 -17.51 -15.93 -51.49
N SER A 10 -18.32 -16.02 -50.45
CA SER A 10 -18.29 -15.30 -49.18
C SER A 10 -16.98 -15.47 -48.40
N GLY A 11 -16.53 -14.40 -47.77
CA GLY A 11 -15.45 -14.42 -46.79
C GLY A 11 -15.61 -13.26 -45.81
N ALA A 12 -16.54 -13.40 -44.87
CA ALA A 12 -16.67 -12.48 -43.74
C ALA A 12 -15.43 -12.64 -42.85
N LEU A 13 -14.55 -11.63 -42.86
CA LEU A 13 -13.45 -11.49 -41.92
C LEU A 13 -14.03 -11.23 -40.53
N ALA A 14 -14.21 -12.31 -39.75
CA ALA A 14 -14.48 -12.23 -38.33
C ALA A 14 -13.19 -11.79 -37.62
N SER A 15 -13.02 -10.48 -37.42
CA SER A 15 -12.01 -9.91 -36.53
C SER A 15 -12.33 -10.34 -35.10
N CYS A 16 -11.70 -11.42 -34.65
CA CYS A 16 -11.73 -11.84 -33.25
C CYS A 16 -10.87 -10.86 -32.44
N ALA A 17 -11.51 -9.81 -31.92
CA ALA A 17 -10.90 -8.93 -30.94
C ALA A 17 -10.56 -9.76 -29.70
N LEU A 18 -9.26 -10.04 -29.50
CA LEU A 18 -8.71 -10.58 -28.25
C LEU A 18 -8.91 -9.51 -27.17
N ALA A 19 -10.07 -9.56 -26.50
CA ALA A 19 -10.24 -8.90 -25.22
C ALA A 19 -9.30 -9.60 -24.22
N LEU A 20 -8.18 -8.94 -23.88
CA LEU A 20 -7.43 -9.27 -22.67
C LEU A 20 -8.37 -9.06 -21.48
N LEU A 21 -9.02 -10.14 -21.05
CA LEU A 21 -9.65 -10.20 -19.74
C LEU A 21 -8.50 -10.16 -18.73
N ALA A 22 -8.22 -8.98 -18.18
CA ALA A 22 -7.42 -8.87 -16.96
C ALA A 22 -8.12 -9.74 -15.91
N ALA A 23 -7.47 -10.83 -15.52
CA ALA A 23 -7.95 -11.65 -14.42
C ALA A 23 -8.14 -10.73 -13.20
N PRO A 24 -9.23 -10.87 -12.43
CA PRO A 24 -9.34 -10.14 -11.18
C PRO A 24 -8.11 -10.50 -10.34
N ALA A 25 -7.32 -9.50 -9.96
CA ALA A 25 -6.18 -9.72 -9.08
C ALA A 25 -6.73 -10.33 -7.78
N CYS A 26 -6.43 -11.61 -7.55
CA CYS A 26 -6.71 -12.22 -6.26
C CYS A 26 -5.74 -11.60 -5.26
N ALA A 27 -6.27 -11.01 -4.19
CA ALA A 27 -5.44 -10.42 -3.14
C ALA A 27 -4.55 -11.51 -2.50
N GLU A 28 -3.24 -11.35 -2.55
CA GLU A 28 -2.28 -12.27 -1.92
C GLU A 28 -1.86 -11.73 -0.54
N LEU A 29 -1.98 -12.53 0.51
CA LEU A 29 -1.54 -12.12 1.84
C LEU A 29 0.00 -12.12 1.93
N LEU A 30 0.60 -10.92 1.99
CA LEU A 30 2.04 -10.75 2.13
C LEU A 30 2.52 -11.04 3.55
N TYR A 31 1.83 -10.50 4.55
CA TYR A 31 2.11 -10.77 5.95
C TYR A 31 0.91 -10.47 6.85
N LYS A 32 0.97 -11.04 8.06
CA LYS A 32 0.05 -10.75 9.16
C LYS A 32 0.84 -10.41 10.41
N LEU A 33 0.50 -9.28 11.03
CA LEU A 33 1.12 -8.77 12.24
C LEU A 33 0.07 -8.67 13.36
N SER A 34 0.27 -9.39 14.45
CA SER A 34 -0.48 -9.18 15.69
C SER A 34 0.26 -8.15 16.54
N THR A 35 -0.39 -7.03 16.83
CA THR A 35 0.24 -5.90 17.53
C THR A 35 -0.79 -5.04 18.27
N ARG A 36 -0.45 -3.78 18.61
CA ARG A 36 -1.35 -2.78 19.16
C ARG A 36 -1.54 -1.64 18.16
N CYS A 37 -2.76 -1.13 18.07
CA CYS A 37 -3.11 0.01 17.23
C CYS A 37 -3.87 1.06 18.04
N SER A 38 -3.68 2.32 17.70
CA SER A 38 -4.43 3.45 18.26
C SER A 38 -5.24 4.12 17.16
N LEU A 39 -6.43 4.60 17.52
CA LEU A 39 -7.32 5.39 16.67
C LEU A 39 -7.49 6.77 17.28
N ALA A 40 -7.36 7.82 16.46
CA ALA A 40 -7.55 9.21 16.87
C ALA A 40 -6.79 9.59 18.16
N GLY A 41 -5.57 9.07 18.32
CA GLY A 41 -4.72 9.33 19.49
C GLY A 41 -5.14 8.68 20.81
N ALA A 42 -6.16 7.82 20.83
CA ALA A 42 -6.56 7.04 22.01
C ALA A 42 -5.48 6.03 22.43
N ASP A 43 -5.65 5.39 23.60
CA ASP A 43 -4.71 4.37 24.05
C ASP A 43 -4.63 3.18 23.07
N PRO A 44 -3.42 2.67 22.76
CA PRO A 44 -3.28 1.54 21.86
C PRO A 44 -3.98 0.30 22.40
N GLN A 45 -4.76 -0.37 21.56
CA GLN A 45 -5.46 -1.62 21.86
C GLN A 45 -4.99 -2.74 20.94
N ALA A 46 -5.23 -4.00 21.31
CA ALA A 46 -4.85 -5.14 20.49
C ALA A 46 -5.45 -5.04 19.08
N CYS A 47 -4.62 -5.30 18.07
CA CYS A 47 -5.02 -5.27 16.66
C CYS A 47 -4.27 -6.31 15.84
N THR A 48 -4.81 -6.58 14.65
CA THR A 48 -4.13 -7.35 13.60
C THR A 48 -4.00 -6.47 12.37
N VAL A 49 -2.82 -6.46 11.75
CA VAL A 49 -2.56 -5.82 10.46
C VAL A 49 -2.26 -6.92 9.44
N GLU A 50 -3.05 -6.96 8.38
CA GLU A 50 -2.78 -7.81 7.21
C GLU A 50 -2.38 -6.91 6.05
N ALA A 51 -1.23 -7.18 5.44
CA ALA A 51 -0.84 -6.56 4.18
C ALA A 51 -1.15 -7.54 3.05
N GLU A 52 -1.91 -7.09 2.08
CA GLU A 52 -2.32 -7.87 0.91
C GLU A 52 -1.78 -7.18 -0.35
N ASP A 53 -1.11 -7.92 -1.21
CA ASP A 53 -0.80 -7.49 -2.58
C ASP A 53 -2.07 -7.60 -3.41
N PHE A 54 -2.44 -6.50 -4.05
CA PHE A 54 -3.57 -6.39 -4.95
C PHE A 54 -3.16 -5.73 -6.26
N GLY A 55 -2.13 -6.30 -6.90
CA GLY A 55 -1.66 -5.90 -8.22
C GLY A 55 -0.76 -4.67 -8.14
N SER A 56 -1.28 -3.49 -8.51
CA SER A 56 -0.52 -2.23 -8.44
C SER A 56 -0.66 -1.51 -7.11
N VAL A 57 -1.29 -2.14 -6.13
CA VAL A 57 -1.52 -1.55 -4.81
C VAL A 57 -1.34 -2.58 -3.71
N THR A 58 -0.87 -2.12 -2.56
CA THR A 58 -0.86 -2.89 -1.32
C THR A 58 -1.99 -2.42 -0.42
N LEU A 59 -2.79 -3.35 0.07
CA LEU A 59 -3.87 -3.08 1.02
C LEU A 59 -3.43 -3.49 2.42
N TYR A 60 -3.50 -2.54 3.36
CA TYR A 60 -3.23 -2.77 4.77
C TYR A 60 -4.53 -2.75 5.55
N ARG A 61 -5.01 -3.92 5.95
CA ARG A 61 -6.23 -4.09 6.73
C ARG A 61 -5.90 -4.19 8.21
N HIS A 62 -6.28 -3.16 8.95
CA HIS A 62 -6.13 -3.07 10.40
C HIS A 62 -7.45 -3.47 11.05
N ARG A 63 -7.48 -4.60 11.77
CA ARG A 63 -8.62 -5.02 12.59
C ARG A 63 -8.34 -4.65 14.04
N ILE A 64 -9.18 -3.77 14.59
CA ILE A 64 -9.03 -3.13 15.90
C ILE A 64 -10.34 -3.30 16.65
N GLY A 65 -10.45 -4.36 17.46
CA GLY A 65 -11.75 -4.79 17.99
C GLY A 65 -12.75 -5.06 16.86
N ALA A 66 -13.91 -4.39 16.89
CA ALA A 66 -14.92 -4.48 15.84
C ALA A 66 -14.66 -3.54 14.64
N VAL A 67 -13.68 -2.63 14.74
CA VAL A 67 -13.40 -1.64 13.69
C VAL A 67 -12.38 -2.20 12.72
N THR A 68 -12.65 -2.04 11.43
CA THR A 68 -11.65 -2.28 10.37
C THR A 68 -11.28 -0.96 9.70
N LYS A 69 -9.97 -0.69 9.61
CA LYS A 69 -9.40 0.41 8.83
C LYS A 69 -8.55 -0.16 7.71
N THR A 70 -8.86 0.17 6.46
CA THR A 70 -8.10 -0.29 5.31
C THR A 70 -7.35 0.88 4.70
N ILE A 71 -6.04 0.79 4.66
CA ILE A 71 -5.19 1.72 3.92
C ILE A 71 -4.83 1.08 2.59
N ARG A 72 -4.90 1.86 1.52
CA ARG A 72 -4.38 1.50 0.20
C ARG A 72 -3.14 2.33 -0.07
N VAL A 73 -2.08 1.68 -0.53
CA VAL A 73 -0.85 2.32 -0.95
C VAL A 73 -0.58 1.98 -2.41
N THR A 74 -0.37 3.00 -3.23
CA THR A 74 0.16 2.94 -4.59
C THR A 74 1.57 3.51 -4.56
N ASP A 75 2.52 2.90 -5.26
CA ASP A 75 3.94 3.25 -5.24
C ASP A 75 4.37 4.24 -6.35
N SER A 76 3.63 4.29 -7.47
CA SER A 76 3.99 5.11 -8.65
C SER A 76 2.78 5.80 -9.32
N PRO A 77 2.47 7.08 -9.00
CA PRO A 77 3.09 7.89 -7.95
C PRO A 77 2.69 7.39 -6.55
N LEU A 78 3.54 7.66 -5.56
CA LEU A 78 3.23 7.34 -4.17
C LEU A 78 1.91 8.00 -3.76
N LYS A 79 0.92 7.19 -3.42
CA LYS A 79 -0.39 7.64 -2.95
C LYS A 79 -0.87 6.74 -1.82
N MET A 80 -1.29 7.34 -0.72
CA MET A 80 -1.89 6.65 0.41
C MET A 80 -3.33 7.09 0.58
N GLU A 81 -4.23 6.14 0.78
CA GLU A 81 -5.66 6.41 0.97
C GLU A 81 -6.24 5.54 2.07
N LEU A 82 -7.15 6.08 2.86
CA LEU A 82 -7.94 5.36 3.84
C LEU A 82 -9.34 5.09 3.29
N TYR A 83 -9.83 3.86 3.44
CA TYR A 83 -11.21 3.55 3.08
C TYR A 83 -12.19 4.11 4.11
N ASN A 84 -13.05 5.02 3.67
CA ASN A 84 -14.20 5.50 4.42
C ASN A 84 -15.41 4.59 4.12
N ALA A 85 -15.77 3.73 5.07
CA ALA A 85 -16.84 2.75 4.92
C ALA A 85 -18.23 3.39 4.82
N GLU A 86 -18.47 4.51 5.51
CA GLU A 86 -19.76 5.23 5.49
C GLU A 86 -20.02 5.83 4.12
N ARG A 87 -18.99 6.45 3.52
CA ARG A 87 -19.06 7.09 2.21
C ARG A 87 -18.77 6.14 1.05
N LYS A 88 -18.31 4.92 1.35
CA LYS A 88 -17.81 3.93 0.38
C LYS A 88 -16.76 4.51 -0.57
N LYS A 89 -15.86 5.35 -0.05
CA LYS A 89 -14.86 6.08 -0.83
C LYS A 89 -13.48 5.98 -0.21
N TRP A 90 -12.46 6.10 -1.05
CA TRP A 90 -11.08 6.27 -0.63
C TRP A 90 -10.80 7.75 -0.37
N GLU A 91 -10.23 8.07 0.78
CA GLU A 91 -9.85 9.41 1.19
C GLU A 91 -8.33 9.50 1.26
N THR A 92 -7.74 10.49 0.58
CA THR A 92 -6.28 10.66 0.54
C THR A 92 -5.72 10.97 1.93
N LEU A 93 -4.73 10.18 2.34
CA LEU A 93 -3.92 10.43 3.52
C LEU A 93 -2.78 11.38 3.16
N GLN A 94 -2.57 12.42 3.98
CA GLN A 94 -1.57 13.44 3.69
C GLN A 94 -0.15 13.04 4.10
N SER A 95 -0.02 12.11 5.05
CA SER A 95 1.28 11.75 5.61
C SER A 95 1.27 10.36 6.27
N ALA A 96 2.47 9.77 6.35
CA ALA A 96 2.80 8.67 7.25
C ALA A 96 4.12 9.00 7.96
N SER A 97 4.21 8.67 9.23
CA SER A 97 5.34 8.97 10.10
C SER A 97 5.68 7.78 10.98
N ALA A 98 6.94 7.64 11.37
CA ALA A 98 7.39 6.70 12.37
C ALA A 98 7.99 7.46 13.56
N ARG A 99 7.61 7.06 14.77
CA ARG A 99 8.17 7.55 16.03
C ARG A 99 8.89 6.42 16.74
N PHE A 100 10.20 6.54 16.87
CA PHE A 100 11.05 5.49 17.45
C PHE A 100 10.85 5.33 18.96
N SER A 101 10.77 6.42 19.73
CA SER A 101 10.53 6.35 21.19
C SER A 101 9.25 5.62 21.57
N ALA A 102 8.22 5.70 20.72
CA ALA A 102 6.93 5.05 20.93
C ALA A 102 6.79 3.73 20.17
N ASN A 103 7.77 3.36 19.35
CA ASN A 103 7.70 2.25 18.40
C ASN A 103 6.45 2.28 17.52
N THR A 104 6.02 3.45 17.04
CA THR A 104 4.77 3.61 16.28
C THR A 104 4.98 4.09 14.86
N VAL A 105 4.24 3.52 13.91
CA VAL A 105 3.97 4.12 12.59
C VAL A 105 2.57 4.72 12.61
N CYS A 106 2.42 6.00 12.27
CA CYS A 106 1.14 6.70 12.27
C CYS A 106 0.81 7.31 10.90
N PHE A 107 -0.47 7.29 10.56
CA PHE A 107 -1.03 7.85 9.33
C PHE A 107 -1.82 9.11 9.66
N ASN A 108 -1.67 10.13 8.80
CA ASN A 108 -2.34 11.43 8.91
C ASN A 108 -2.23 12.03 10.33
N GLY A 109 -1.01 12.11 10.86
CA GLY A 109 -0.78 12.52 12.24
C GLY A 109 -0.94 11.36 13.21
N ARG A 110 -2.06 11.29 13.95
CA ARG A 110 -2.36 10.23 14.95
C ARG A 110 -3.73 9.57 14.72
N ASP A 111 -4.29 9.72 13.53
CA ASP A 111 -5.62 9.22 13.19
C ASP A 111 -5.66 7.68 13.23
N LEU A 112 -4.60 7.05 12.75
CA LEU A 112 -4.34 5.62 12.90
C LEU A 112 -2.86 5.42 13.17
N CYS A 113 -2.53 4.76 14.29
CA CYS A 113 -1.17 4.36 14.61
C CYS A 113 -1.07 2.85 14.82
N VAL A 114 0.06 2.27 14.43
CA VAL A 114 0.42 0.87 14.60
C VAL A 114 1.72 0.79 15.37
N VAL A 115 1.73 0.05 16.47
CA VAL A 115 2.96 -0.26 17.21
C VAL A 115 3.72 -1.34 16.43
N ASN A 116 4.97 -1.12 16.06
CA ASN A 116 5.78 -2.11 15.35
C ASN A 116 7.26 -1.98 15.70
N PRO A 117 7.67 -2.45 16.89
CA PRO A 117 9.05 -2.34 17.36
C PRO A 117 10.01 -3.13 16.46
N ASN A 118 9.61 -4.32 15.99
CA ASN A 118 10.49 -5.15 15.16
C ASN A 118 10.89 -4.43 13.86
N TYR A 119 9.92 -3.82 13.19
CA TYR A 119 10.20 -3.02 12.00
C TYR A 119 11.11 -1.82 12.33
N LEU A 120 10.77 -1.06 13.37
CA LEU A 120 11.50 0.18 13.69
C LEU A 120 12.91 -0.07 14.22
N ASN A 121 13.11 -1.14 14.99
CA ASN A 121 14.44 -1.60 15.40
C ASN A 121 15.26 -1.99 14.17
N SER A 122 14.68 -2.76 13.22
CA SER A 122 15.38 -3.12 11.99
C SER A 122 15.76 -1.90 11.14
N VAL A 123 14.93 -0.86 11.13
CA VAL A 123 15.25 0.40 10.46
C VAL A 123 16.46 1.07 11.11
N GLN A 124 16.50 1.16 12.44
CA GLN A 124 17.62 1.75 13.17
C GLN A 124 18.91 0.94 13.01
N GLU A 125 18.83 -0.39 13.06
CA GLU A 125 19.98 -1.29 12.88
C GLU A 125 20.57 -1.22 11.48
N ASN A 126 19.72 -1.13 10.44
CA ASN A 126 20.18 -1.12 9.05
C ASN A 126 20.71 0.24 8.59
N ARG A 127 20.40 1.33 9.32
CA ARG A 127 20.74 2.73 8.95
C ARG A 127 21.05 3.59 10.19
N PRO A 128 22.02 3.19 11.04
CA PRO A 128 22.29 3.88 12.30
C PRO A 128 22.77 5.32 12.09
N ASP A 129 23.53 5.56 11.02
CA ASP A 129 24.04 6.87 10.60
C ASP A 129 22.91 7.87 10.26
N LEU A 130 21.86 7.42 9.58
CA LEU A 130 20.73 8.26 9.22
C LEU A 130 19.74 8.46 10.38
N MET A 131 19.65 7.50 11.31
CA MET A 131 18.62 7.46 12.34
C MET A 131 19.09 7.96 13.71
N THR A 132 20.40 8.06 13.97
CA THR A 132 20.94 8.51 15.27
C THR A 132 20.43 9.90 15.64
N GLY A 133 19.91 10.03 16.86
CA GLY A 133 19.39 11.30 17.41
C GLY A 133 18.01 11.71 16.88
N ARG A 134 17.38 10.90 16.02
CA ARG A 134 16.05 11.18 15.46
C ARG A 134 14.99 10.38 16.18
N ASP A 135 13.92 11.06 16.59
CA ASP A 135 12.75 10.39 17.17
C ASP A 135 11.60 10.24 16.16
N LEU A 136 11.37 11.26 15.31
CA LEU A 136 10.25 11.29 14.36
C LEU A 136 10.79 11.37 12.93
N VAL A 137 10.40 10.40 12.11
CA VAL A 137 10.80 10.28 10.70
C VAL A 137 9.57 10.04 9.82
N ARG A 138 9.66 10.38 8.54
CA ARG A 138 8.64 10.07 7.54
C ARG A 138 8.68 8.58 7.23
N VAL A 139 7.55 8.07 6.76
CA VAL A 139 7.45 6.70 6.24
C VAL A 139 7.18 6.75 4.74
N HIS A 140 8.02 6.06 3.97
CA HIS A 140 7.82 5.74 2.57
C HIS A 140 7.36 4.30 2.43
N PHE A 141 6.70 4.02 1.32
CA PHE A 141 6.35 2.67 0.91
C PHE A 141 7.04 2.43 -0.43
N ASP A 142 7.74 1.30 -0.54
CA ASP A 142 8.33 0.90 -1.81
C ASP A 142 7.36 0.05 -2.64
N SER A 143 7.81 -0.33 -3.83
CA SER A 143 7.03 -1.10 -4.81
C SER A 143 6.68 -2.51 -4.37
N SER A 144 7.29 -3.02 -3.30
CA SER A 144 6.94 -4.33 -2.72
C SER A 144 5.82 -4.23 -1.67
N GLY A 145 5.30 -3.02 -1.43
CA GLY A 145 4.38 -2.80 -0.32
C GLY A 145 5.07 -2.95 1.02
N ARG A 146 6.39 -2.73 1.09
CA ARG A 146 7.12 -2.67 2.36
C ARG A 146 7.32 -1.22 2.76
N THR A 147 7.24 -1.00 4.05
CA THR A 147 7.48 0.30 4.66
C THR A 147 9.00 0.53 4.72
N ASN A 148 9.48 1.69 4.29
CA ASN A 148 10.84 2.18 4.52
C ASN A 148 10.75 3.51 5.26
N ALA A 149 11.49 3.70 6.35
CA ALA A 149 11.54 5.01 7.00
C ALA A 149 12.43 5.95 6.20
N SER A 150 11.98 7.18 5.98
CA SER A 150 12.79 8.28 5.42
C SER A 150 12.71 9.49 6.36
N CYS A 151 13.68 10.38 6.33
CA CYS A 151 13.70 11.58 7.17
C CYS A 151 12.71 12.63 6.63
N TYR A 152 12.37 13.61 7.46
CA TYR A 152 11.61 14.80 7.03
C TYR A 152 12.50 15.89 6.38
N ASP A 153 13.82 15.68 6.34
CA ASP A 153 14.84 16.57 5.80
C ASP A 153 15.69 15.90 4.70
N ASP A 154 16.43 16.73 3.96
CA ASP A 154 17.26 16.38 2.80
C ASP A 154 18.32 15.30 3.10
N GLY A 155 18.58 15.00 4.38
CA GLY A 155 19.47 13.92 4.81
C GLY A 155 18.99 12.52 4.42
N CYS A 156 17.74 12.38 3.96
CA CYS A 156 17.17 11.13 3.47
C CYS A 156 16.73 11.16 1.99
N ASP A 157 17.06 12.20 1.23
CA ASP A 157 16.87 12.21 -0.24
C ASP A 157 17.77 11.17 -0.96
N LEU A 158 18.71 10.56 -0.23
CA LEU A 158 19.54 9.45 -0.69
C LEU A 158 18.85 8.07 -0.64
N VAL A 159 17.56 7.98 -0.28
CA VAL A 159 16.79 6.72 -0.24
C VAL A 159 15.82 6.58 -1.44
N LEU A 160 16.09 7.27 -2.54
CA LEU A 160 15.44 7.06 -3.83
C LEU A 160 16.50 6.72 -4.88
N LYS A 161 16.96 5.48 -4.89
CA LYS A 161 17.57 4.85 -6.06
C LYS A 161 17.05 3.43 -6.22
#